data_AF-K4EJX6-F1
#
_entry.id   AF-K4EJX6-F1
#
_cell.length_a   1.000
_cell.length_b   1.000
_cell.length_c   1.000
_cell.angle_alpha   90.00
_cell.angle_beta   90.00
_cell.angle_gamma   90.00
#
_symmetry.space_group_name_H-M   'P 1'
#
loop_
_entity.id
_entity.type
_entity.pdbx_description
1 polymer ?
#
loop_
_entity_poly.entity_id
_entity_poly.type
_entity_poly.pdbx_seq_one_letter_code
_entity_poly.pdbx_strand_id
1 'polypeptide(L)'
;AVGFPAFIKKQPKYLKLGAIDVERLKNTTVKSPEGSQQKSPSYPSDSTATFIVEGMHCKSCVSNIESALSTLQYVSSIVVSLENRSAIVKYNASSVTPEMLRKAIEAVSPGQYRVSIANEVESTASSPSSSSLQKMPLNIVSQPLTQETVININGMTCNSCVQSIEGVISKKPGVKSIHVSLANSTGTVEYDPLL
;
A
#
# COMPACT_ATOMS: atom_id res chain seq x y z
N ALA A 1 -8.49 -41.34 -37.37
CA ALA A 1 -9.25 -41.11 -36.12
C ALA A 1 -8.74 -42.09 -35.08
N VAL A 2 -8.18 -41.61 -33.97
CA VAL A 2 -7.74 -42.46 -32.85
C VAL A 2 -7.92 -41.65 -31.56
N GLY A 3 -9.01 -41.94 -30.85
CA GLY A 3 -9.28 -41.43 -29.50
C GLY A 3 -9.14 -42.58 -28.52
N PHE A 4 -8.40 -42.36 -27.42
CA PHE A 4 -8.26 -43.31 -26.33
C PHE A 4 -9.41 -43.12 -25.32
N PRO A 5 -10.16 -44.16 -24.92
CA PRO A 5 -11.19 -44.03 -23.89
C PRO A 5 -10.56 -44.07 -22.49
N ALA A 6 -10.92 -43.12 -21.63
CA ALA A 6 -10.54 -43.09 -20.21
C ALA A 6 -11.78 -43.24 -19.33
N PHE A 7 -11.71 -44.12 -18.32
CA PHE A 7 -12.78 -44.39 -17.35
C PHE A 7 -12.31 -44.08 -15.93
N ILE A 8 -13.16 -43.41 -15.15
CA ILE A 8 -12.90 -43.09 -13.73
C ILE A 8 -13.24 -44.33 -12.90
N LYS A 9 -12.21 -45.04 -12.43
CA LYS A 9 -12.35 -46.09 -11.41
C LYS A 9 -12.15 -45.49 -10.02
N LYS A 10 -13.25 -45.41 -9.27
CA LYS A 10 -13.42 -45.21 -7.82
C LYS A 10 -13.86 -43.81 -7.38
N GLN A 11 -15.10 -43.74 -6.91
CA GLN A 11 -15.65 -42.68 -6.09
C GLN A 11 -15.27 -42.92 -4.62
N PRO A 12 -14.72 -41.94 -3.89
CA PRO A 12 -14.76 -41.95 -2.44
C PRO A 12 -16.16 -41.54 -1.95
N LYS A 13 -16.84 -42.48 -1.30
CA LYS A 13 -18.06 -42.25 -0.48
C LYS A 13 -17.71 -41.35 0.70
N TYR A 14 -18.57 -40.39 1.07
CA TYR A 14 -18.90 -39.94 2.44
C TYR A 14 -19.98 -38.83 2.31
N LEU A 15 -20.93 -38.54 3.21
CA LEU A 15 -21.59 -39.16 4.38
C LEU A 15 -22.99 -38.49 4.42
N LYS A 16 -24.04 -39.23 4.80
CA LYS A 16 -25.38 -38.66 5.00
C LYS A 16 -25.36 -37.65 6.14
N LEU A 17 -25.83 -36.42 5.90
CA LEU A 17 -26.27 -35.51 6.96
C LEU A 17 -27.76 -35.73 7.22
N GLY A 18 -28.10 -36.02 8.47
CA GLY A 18 -29.47 -36.11 8.96
C GLY A 18 -30.18 -34.76 9.00
N ALA A 19 -31.49 -34.81 9.20
CA ALA A 19 -32.36 -33.64 9.30
C ALA A 19 -31.85 -32.67 10.39
N ILE A 20 -31.48 -31.47 9.97
CA ILE A 20 -31.34 -30.33 10.87
C ILE A 20 -32.42 -29.31 10.53
N ASP A 21 -33.25 -29.12 11.54
CA ASP A 21 -34.32 -28.16 11.75
C ASP A 21 -34.25 -26.85 10.93
N VAL A 22 -35.32 -26.59 10.16
CA VAL A 22 -35.48 -25.42 9.30
C VAL A 22 -36.12 -24.29 10.10
N GLU A 23 -35.44 -23.74 11.13
CA GLU A 23 -36.03 -22.64 11.92
C GLU A 23 -35.08 -21.50 12.32
N ARG A 24 -34.08 -21.20 11.48
CA ARG A 24 -33.43 -19.87 11.47
C ARG A 24 -33.27 -19.25 10.10
N LEU A 25 -34.27 -19.49 9.25
CA LEU A 25 -34.54 -18.73 8.02
C LEU A 25 -35.13 -17.35 8.38
N LYS A 26 -34.34 -16.45 8.98
CA LYS A 26 -34.64 -15.01 9.00
C LYS A 26 -33.40 -14.18 9.28
N ASN A 27 -32.57 -14.00 8.25
CA ASN A 27 -32.14 -12.66 7.83
C ASN A 27 -31.29 -12.78 6.56
N THR A 28 -31.95 -12.71 5.40
CA THR A 28 -31.28 -12.62 4.10
C THR A 28 -31.13 -11.16 3.70
N THR A 29 -29.91 -10.75 3.32
CA THR A 29 -29.63 -10.04 2.06
C THR A 29 -28.11 -9.90 1.85
N VAL A 30 -27.58 -10.75 0.93
CA VAL A 30 -26.58 -10.46 -0.14
C VAL A 30 -25.14 -10.10 0.34
N LYS A 31 -24.02 -10.73 -0.08
CA LYS A 31 -23.58 -11.21 -1.40
C LYS A 31 -22.30 -12.09 -1.27
N SER A 32 -22.24 -13.15 -2.08
CA SER A 32 -21.07 -13.84 -2.68
C SER A 32 -20.06 -14.67 -1.84
N PRO A 33 -19.47 -15.74 -2.44
CA PRO A 33 -18.92 -16.90 -1.74
C PRO A 33 -17.37 -16.97 -1.65
N GLU A 34 -16.92 -17.61 -0.55
CA GLU A 34 -15.78 -18.52 -0.31
C GLU A 34 -14.65 -18.66 -1.37
N GLY A 35 -13.36 -18.75 -1.04
CA GLY A 35 -12.62 -19.00 0.23
C GLY A 35 -11.14 -18.60 0.03
N SER A 36 -10.35 -18.33 1.07
CA SER A 36 -10.04 -19.21 2.19
C SER A 36 -9.93 -18.42 3.50
N GLN A 37 -10.61 -18.92 4.53
CA GLN A 37 -10.32 -18.60 5.91
C GLN A 37 -9.04 -19.34 6.33
N GLN A 38 -8.05 -18.62 6.86
CA GLN A 38 -7.16 -19.19 7.85
C GLN A 38 -7.12 -18.29 9.10
N LYS A 39 -7.31 -18.99 10.20
CA LYS A 39 -7.50 -18.61 11.60
C LYS A 39 -6.20 -18.08 12.23
N SER A 40 -6.26 -16.83 12.75
CA SER A 40 -5.63 -16.23 13.96
C SER A 40 -4.16 -16.57 14.32
N PRO A 41 -3.32 -15.62 14.81
CA PRO A 41 -3.58 -14.91 16.08
C PRO A 41 -3.53 -13.39 16.01
N SER A 42 -4.32 -12.78 16.89
CA SER A 42 -4.23 -11.38 17.28
C SER A 42 -2.94 -11.14 18.07
N TYR A 43 -2.03 -10.37 17.49
CA TYR A 43 -0.97 -9.68 18.22
C TYR A 43 -1.19 -8.17 17.98
N PRO A 44 -1.01 -7.29 18.99
CA PRO A 44 -1.40 -5.89 18.89
C PRO A 44 -0.53 -5.03 17.94
N SER A 45 0.29 -5.63 17.08
CA SER A 45 1.24 -4.89 16.23
C SER A 45 1.44 -5.46 14.83
N ASP A 46 0.51 -6.28 14.34
CA ASP A 46 0.47 -6.62 12.92
C ASP A 46 -0.27 -5.53 12.13
N SER A 47 0.34 -5.08 11.04
CA SER A 47 -0.22 -4.12 10.11
C SER A 47 -0.37 -4.76 8.75
N THR A 48 -1.38 -4.32 8.01
CA THR A 48 -1.65 -4.81 6.66
C THR A 48 -1.45 -3.65 5.69
N ALA A 49 -0.59 -3.84 4.69
CA ALA A 49 -0.42 -2.89 3.60
C ALA A 49 -0.84 -3.51 2.28
N THR A 50 -1.47 -2.69 1.45
CA THR A 50 -1.84 -3.04 0.08
C THR A 50 -0.86 -2.37 -0.86
N PHE A 51 -0.28 -3.15 -1.76
CA PHE A 51 0.65 -2.69 -2.78
C PHE A 51 0.04 -2.91 -4.15
N ILE A 52 0.07 -1.90 -5.00
CA ILE A 52 -0.22 -2.02 -6.43
C ILE A 52 1.08 -2.42 -7.11
N VAL A 53 1.06 -3.53 -7.84
CA VAL A 53 2.24 -4.11 -8.47
C VAL A 53 2.03 -4.12 -9.98
N GLU A 54 2.77 -3.26 -10.67
CA GLU A 54 2.76 -3.18 -12.12
C GLU A 54 3.81 -4.13 -12.71
N GLY A 55 3.47 -4.78 -13.83
CA GLY A 55 4.36 -5.70 -14.54
C GLY A 55 4.15 -7.19 -14.23
N MET A 56 3.25 -7.55 -13.31
CA MET A 56 2.87 -8.95 -13.07
C MET A 56 1.90 -9.46 -14.15
N HIS A 57 2.44 -10.26 -15.09
CA HIS A 57 1.71 -10.77 -16.26
C HIS A 57 1.40 -12.27 -16.18
N CYS A 58 2.00 -13.01 -15.25
CA CYS A 58 1.90 -14.47 -15.18
C CYS A 58 1.72 -14.96 -13.74
N LYS A 59 1.06 -16.13 -13.58
CA LYS A 59 0.96 -16.84 -12.30
C LYS A 59 2.33 -17.16 -11.69
N SER A 60 3.34 -17.42 -12.50
CA SER A 60 4.71 -17.62 -12.02
C SER A 60 5.29 -16.38 -11.33
N CYS A 61 4.94 -15.17 -11.77
CA CYS A 61 5.38 -13.92 -11.11
C CYS A 61 4.78 -13.80 -9.72
N VAL A 62 3.49 -14.15 -9.57
CA VAL A 62 2.78 -14.16 -8.28
C VAL A 62 3.49 -15.06 -7.29
N SER A 63 3.67 -16.33 -7.65
CA SER A 63 4.27 -17.31 -6.75
C SER A 63 5.71 -16.95 -6.38
N ASN A 64 6.45 -16.30 -7.28
CA ASN A 64 7.80 -15.82 -7.02
C ASN A 64 7.81 -14.68 -5.99
N ILE A 65 6.90 -13.71 -6.14
CA ILE A 65 6.74 -12.59 -5.19
C ILE A 65 6.28 -13.11 -3.82
N GLU A 66 5.27 -13.98 -3.78
CA GLU A 66 4.77 -14.60 -2.55
C GLU A 66 5.87 -15.37 -1.83
N SER A 67 6.64 -16.19 -2.56
CA SER A 67 7.74 -16.96 -1.98
C SER A 67 8.85 -16.05 -1.46
N ALA A 68 9.23 -15.01 -2.21
CA ALA A 68 10.27 -14.07 -1.79
C ALA A 68 9.90 -13.37 -0.48
N LEU A 69 8.67 -12.87 -0.36
CA LEU A 69 8.23 -12.14 0.83
C LEU A 69 7.93 -13.08 2.00
N SER A 70 7.44 -14.28 1.74
CA SER A 70 7.19 -15.28 2.78
C SER A 70 8.46 -15.78 3.47
N THR A 71 9.65 -15.60 2.87
CA THR A 71 10.93 -15.93 3.54
C THR A 71 11.37 -14.89 4.55
N LEU A 72 10.76 -13.71 4.56
CA LEU A 72 11.15 -12.60 5.41
C LEU A 72 10.54 -12.77 6.81
N GLN A 73 11.37 -12.72 7.86
CA GLN A 73 10.92 -13.01 9.23
C GLN A 73 9.91 -12.00 9.81
N TYR A 74 9.71 -10.88 9.12
CA TYR A 74 8.80 -9.80 9.51
C TYR A 74 7.46 -9.85 8.75
N VAL A 75 7.30 -10.76 7.78
CA VAL A 75 6.06 -10.99 7.04
C VAL A 75 5.31 -12.15 7.69
N SER A 76 4.06 -11.92 8.09
CA SER A 76 3.20 -12.96 8.66
C SER A 76 2.38 -13.67 7.60
N SER A 77 1.88 -12.93 6.60
CA SER A 77 1.08 -13.49 5.50
C SER A 77 1.14 -12.57 4.29
N ILE A 78 1.10 -13.15 3.09
CA ILE A 78 1.02 -12.42 1.84
C ILE A 78 -0.06 -13.04 0.96
N VAL A 79 -0.81 -12.20 0.26
CA VAL A 79 -1.81 -12.60 -0.74
C VAL A 79 -1.65 -11.72 -1.96
N VAL A 80 -1.41 -12.31 -3.13
CA VAL A 80 -1.24 -11.56 -4.38
C VAL A 80 -2.38 -11.86 -5.35
N SER A 81 -2.96 -10.81 -5.92
CA SER A 81 -4.10 -10.85 -6.84
C SER A 81 -3.71 -10.33 -8.21
N LEU A 82 -3.62 -11.21 -9.22
CA LEU A 82 -3.42 -10.81 -10.62
C LEU A 82 -4.60 -10.02 -11.18
N GLU A 83 -5.82 -10.37 -10.79
CA GLU A 83 -7.04 -9.71 -11.23
C GLU A 83 -7.06 -8.24 -10.81
N ASN A 84 -6.74 -7.98 -9.55
CA ASN A 84 -6.73 -6.64 -8.96
C ASN A 84 -5.38 -5.92 -9.10
N ARG A 85 -4.37 -6.57 -9.69
CA ARG A 85 -2.99 -6.07 -9.81
C ARG A 85 -2.42 -5.59 -8.48
N SER A 86 -2.76 -6.29 -7.40
CA SER A 86 -2.44 -5.88 -6.04
C SER A 86 -1.90 -7.02 -5.19
N ALA A 87 -1.05 -6.68 -4.22
CA ALA A 87 -0.46 -7.56 -3.24
C ALA A 87 -0.80 -7.04 -1.85
N ILE A 88 -1.44 -7.86 -1.04
CA ILE A 88 -1.81 -7.55 0.33
C ILE A 88 -0.82 -8.28 1.23
N VAL A 89 -0.08 -7.54 2.04
CA VAL A 89 0.95 -8.08 2.93
C VAL A 89 0.62 -7.73 4.37
N LYS A 90 0.55 -8.75 5.21
CA LYS A 90 0.45 -8.64 6.66
C LYS A 90 1.85 -8.77 7.25
N TYR A 91 2.32 -7.71 7.92
CA TYR A 91 3.67 -7.59 8.45
C TYR A 91 3.67 -7.00 9.86
N ASN A 92 4.81 -7.10 10.55
CA ASN A 92 4.97 -6.48 11.86
C ASN A 92 5.48 -5.03 11.72
N ALA A 93 4.65 -4.04 12.10
CA ALA A 93 4.99 -2.62 11.97
C ALA A 93 6.11 -2.14 12.90
N SER A 94 6.46 -2.90 13.94
CA SER A 94 7.59 -2.58 14.83
C SER A 94 8.94 -2.97 14.22
N SER A 95 8.95 -3.89 13.25
CA SER A 95 10.18 -4.45 12.67
C SER A 95 10.46 -3.95 11.26
N VAL A 96 9.43 -3.55 10.51
CA VAL A 96 9.58 -3.14 9.10
C VAL A 96 8.62 -2.03 8.70
N THR A 97 9.06 -1.17 7.79
CA THR A 97 8.24 -0.12 7.17
C THR A 97 7.68 -0.59 5.82
N PRO A 98 6.51 -0.07 5.39
CA PRO A 98 5.93 -0.43 4.10
C PRO A 98 6.86 -0.05 2.91
N GLU A 99 7.69 0.98 3.06
CA GLU A 99 8.73 1.34 2.09
C GLU A 99 9.78 0.24 1.88
N MET A 100 10.18 -0.44 2.96
CA MET A 100 11.14 -1.52 2.87
C MET A 100 10.53 -2.74 2.18
N LEU A 101 9.25 -3.03 2.46
CA LEU A 101 8.48 -4.06 1.77
C LEU A 101 8.34 -3.75 0.28
N ARG A 102 8.03 -2.50 -0.09
CA ARG A 102 8.00 -2.03 -1.48
C ARG A 102 9.32 -2.33 -2.18
N LYS A 103 10.44 -1.91 -1.59
CA LYS A 103 11.78 -2.17 -2.15
C LYS A 103 12.08 -3.67 -2.25
N ALA A 104 11.65 -4.47 -1.28
CA ALA A 104 11.83 -5.91 -1.31
C ALA A 104 11.09 -6.54 -2.50
N ILE A 105 9.85 -6.09 -2.79
CA ILE A 105 9.07 -6.55 -3.95
C ILE A 105 9.76 -6.13 -5.27
N GLU A 106 10.25 -4.89 -5.36
CA GLU A 106 10.96 -4.40 -6.56
C GLU A 106 12.30 -5.12 -6.82
N ALA A 107 12.96 -5.59 -5.76
CA ALA A 107 14.20 -6.35 -5.87
C ALA A 107 13.99 -7.80 -6.33
N VAL A 108 12.74 -8.28 -6.40
CA VAL A 108 12.42 -9.64 -6.86
C VAL A 108 12.74 -9.79 -8.35
N SER A 109 13.89 -10.38 -8.65
CA SER A 109 14.28 -10.74 -10.01
C SER A 109 13.44 -11.92 -10.53
N PRO A 110 13.14 -12.01 -11.85
CA PRO A 110 13.67 -11.24 -12.98
C PRO A 110 12.81 -10.04 -13.42
N GLY A 111 11.75 -9.69 -12.70
CA GLY A 111 10.82 -8.65 -13.13
C GLY A 111 11.21 -7.26 -12.62
N GLN A 112 11.29 -6.28 -13.51
CA GLN A 112 11.34 -4.86 -13.12
C GLN A 112 9.93 -4.40 -12.70
N TYR A 113 9.43 -4.97 -11.60
CA TYR A 113 8.11 -4.63 -11.08
C TYR A 113 8.14 -3.20 -10.53
N ARG A 114 7.10 -2.42 -10.82
CA ARG A 114 6.92 -1.09 -10.20
C ARG A 114 5.85 -1.22 -9.13
N VAL A 115 6.18 -0.80 -7.92
CA VAL A 115 5.32 -1.04 -6.76
C VAL A 115 4.91 0.29 -6.13
N SER A 116 3.62 0.48 -5.91
CA SER A 116 3.05 1.66 -5.26
C SER A 116 2.21 1.25 -4.06
N ILE A 117 2.25 2.02 -2.98
CA ILE A 117 1.51 1.68 -1.76
C ILE A 117 0.11 2.27 -1.89
N ALA A 118 -0.91 1.41 -1.85
CA ALA A 118 -2.31 1.82 -1.76
C ALA A 118 -2.67 2.01 -0.27
N ASN A 119 -2.12 3.06 0.34
CA ASN A 119 -2.59 3.55 1.63
C ASN A 119 -3.54 4.72 1.38
N GLU A 120 -4.72 4.71 2.00
CA GLU A 120 -5.60 5.89 2.13
C GLU A 120 -5.07 6.92 3.14
N VAL A 121 -3.76 7.11 3.19
CA VAL A 121 -3.13 8.25 3.85
C VAL A 121 -2.00 8.73 2.97
N GLU A 122 -2.25 9.93 2.46
CA GLU A 122 -1.33 10.80 1.76
C GLU A 122 -0.03 10.91 2.56
N SER A 123 1.00 10.23 2.09
CA SER A 123 2.39 10.53 2.42
C SER A 123 3.13 10.42 1.10
N THR A 124 2.93 11.47 0.31
CA THR A 124 3.61 11.73 -0.94
C THR A 124 5.10 11.91 -0.67
N ALA A 125 5.85 10.83 -0.80
CA ALA A 125 7.27 10.87 -1.15
C ALA A 125 7.47 10.05 -2.43
N SER A 126 6.87 10.53 -3.51
CA SER A 126 7.18 10.06 -4.86
C SER A 126 8.64 10.38 -5.17
N SER A 127 9.44 9.33 -5.37
CA SER A 127 10.70 9.46 -6.10
C SER A 127 10.40 9.78 -7.58
N PRO A 128 11.21 10.62 -8.22
CA PRO A 128 11.52 10.43 -9.63
C PRO A 128 13.01 10.12 -9.84
N SER A 129 13.31 8.89 -10.28
CA SER A 129 14.43 8.62 -11.19
C SER A 129 14.12 9.34 -12.51
N SER A 130 14.99 9.93 -13.32
CA SER A 130 16.43 9.92 -13.60
C SER A 130 16.61 11.14 -14.53
N SER A 131 17.60 12.02 -14.45
CA SER A 131 18.99 11.83 -14.88
C SER A 131 19.62 13.23 -14.98
N SER A 132 20.74 13.48 -14.30
CA SER A 132 21.93 14.16 -14.81
C SER A 132 22.76 14.65 -13.62
N LEU A 133 24.05 14.33 -13.67
CA LEU A 133 25.05 14.60 -12.65
C LEU A 133 25.04 16.07 -12.21
N GLN A 134 24.95 16.34 -10.90
CA GLN A 134 25.83 17.27 -10.19
C GLN A 134 25.52 17.36 -8.67
N LYS A 135 26.49 16.86 -7.89
CA LYS A 135 26.93 17.35 -6.57
C LYS A 135 26.02 17.13 -5.36
N MET A 136 26.47 16.21 -4.50
CA MET A 136 26.09 16.10 -3.08
C MET A 136 26.23 17.47 -2.37
N PRO A 137 25.53 17.66 -1.24
CA PRO A 137 26.17 17.25 0.00
C PRO A 137 25.26 16.37 0.86
N LEU A 138 25.95 15.49 1.60
CA LEU A 138 25.48 14.84 2.82
C LEU A 138 24.57 15.75 3.65
N ASN A 139 23.37 15.29 3.99
CA ASN A 139 22.69 15.77 5.20
C ASN A 139 22.32 14.57 6.09
N ILE A 140 23.29 14.24 6.94
CA ILE A 140 23.06 13.58 8.22
C ILE A 140 22.39 14.60 9.15
N VAL A 141 21.48 14.13 10.01
CA VAL A 141 20.90 14.81 11.19
C VAL A 141 19.70 15.73 10.94
N SER A 142 18.51 15.22 11.27
CA SER A 142 17.70 15.65 12.44
C SER A 142 16.26 15.20 12.21
N GLN A 143 15.73 14.44 13.17
CA GLN A 143 14.29 14.26 13.33
C GLN A 143 13.63 15.64 13.33
N PRO A 144 12.74 15.98 12.38
CA PRO A 144 12.02 17.23 12.49
C PRO A 144 10.96 17.06 13.58
N LEU A 145 11.10 17.80 14.68
CA LEU A 145 10.01 18.12 15.61
C LEU A 145 8.92 19.00 14.96
N THR A 146 8.98 19.18 13.64
CA THR A 146 8.12 20.09 12.88
C THR A 146 7.06 19.30 12.14
N GLN A 147 5.82 19.79 12.23
CA GLN A 147 4.66 19.23 11.57
C GLN A 147 4.45 19.91 10.22
N GLU A 148 4.09 19.13 9.21
CA GLU A 148 3.67 19.63 7.90
C GLU A 148 2.13 19.59 7.80
N THR A 149 1.54 20.66 7.29
CA THR A 149 0.10 20.70 6.98
C THR A 149 -0.16 21.31 5.61
N VAL A 150 -1.16 20.80 4.91
CA VAL A 150 -1.59 21.29 3.59
C VAL A 150 -2.91 22.03 3.75
N ILE A 151 -2.95 23.25 3.23
CA ILE A 151 -4.09 24.17 3.36
C ILE A 151 -4.59 24.52 1.96
N ASN A 152 -5.89 24.40 1.71
CA ASN A 152 -6.49 24.89 0.47
C ASN A 152 -6.62 26.42 0.51
N ILE A 153 -6.17 27.09 -0.56
CA ILE A 153 -6.19 28.55 -0.64
C ILE A 153 -7.03 28.96 -1.85
N ASN A 154 -8.25 29.43 -1.59
CA ASN A 154 -9.16 29.91 -2.63
C ASN A 154 -8.81 31.35 -3.06
N GLY A 155 -9.07 31.67 -4.33
CA GLY A 155 -8.94 33.04 -4.86
C GLY A 155 -7.54 33.44 -5.33
N MET A 156 -6.56 32.54 -5.25
CA MET A 156 -5.25 32.78 -5.88
C MET A 156 -5.40 32.78 -7.39
N THR A 157 -5.13 33.92 -8.03
CA THR A 157 -5.32 34.09 -9.48
C THR A 157 -4.00 34.37 -10.21
N CYS A 158 -2.92 34.70 -9.49
CA CYS A 158 -1.63 35.04 -10.07
C CYS A 158 -0.46 34.71 -9.14
N ASN A 159 0.74 34.61 -9.69
CA ASN A 159 1.99 34.34 -8.96
C ASN A 159 2.36 35.44 -7.95
N SER A 160 1.84 36.65 -8.14
CA SER A 160 1.95 37.74 -7.16
C SER A 160 1.21 37.43 -5.86
N CYS A 161 0.07 36.72 -5.92
CA CYS A 161 -0.67 36.27 -4.74
C CYS A 161 0.15 35.25 -3.94
N VAL A 162 0.80 34.31 -4.63
CA VAL A 162 1.66 33.27 -4.04
C VAL A 162 2.76 33.90 -3.20
N GLN A 163 3.56 34.78 -3.80
CA GLN A 163 4.67 35.46 -3.11
C GLN A 163 4.19 36.31 -1.93
N SER A 164 3.02 36.94 -2.05
CA SER A 164 2.44 37.72 -0.97
C SER A 164 2.07 36.81 0.21
N ILE A 165 1.47 35.65 -0.05
CA ILE A 165 1.05 34.68 0.97
C ILE A 165 2.29 34.03 1.63
N GLU A 166 3.24 33.54 0.84
CA GLU A 166 4.49 32.96 1.33
C GLU A 166 5.26 33.97 2.19
N GLY A 167 5.38 35.22 1.71
CA GLY A 167 6.09 36.28 2.43
C GLY A 167 5.42 36.72 3.74
N VAL A 168 4.09 36.63 3.85
CA VAL A 168 3.36 36.94 5.08
C VAL A 168 3.45 35.79 6.08
N ILE A 169 3.26 34.55 5.62
CA ILE A 169 3.20 33.38 6.51
C ILE A 169 4.60 32.98 6.98
N SER A 170 5.64 33.13 6.16
CA SER A 170 7.03 32.89 6.56
C SER A 170 7.50 33.80 7.71
N LYS A 171 6.82 34.93 7.95
CA LYS A 171 7.15 35.86 9.05
C LYS A 171 6.35 35.56 10.33
N LYS A 172 5.45 34.59 10.31
CA LYS A 172 4.66 34.22 11.49
C LYS A 172 5.52 33.42 12.48
N PRO A 173 5.39 33.69 13.80
CA PRO A 173 6.09 32.89 14.80
C PRO A 173 5.62 31.43 14.72
N GLY A 174 6.55 30.49 14.86
CA GLY A 174 6.27 29.05 14.76
C GLY A 174 6.31 28.47 13.34
N VAL A 175 6.32 29.31 12.30
CA VAL A 175 6.44 28.84 10.90
C VAL A 175 7.91 28.68 10.53
N LYS A 176 8.30 27.48 10.11
CA LYS A 176 9.66 27.15 9.66
C LYS A 176 9.80 27.26 8.15
N SER A 177 8.79 26.84 7.41
CA SER A 177 8.75 26.98 5.95
C SER A 177 7.32 27.05 5.43
N ILE A 178 7.11 27.76 4.32
CA ILE A 178 5.85 27.73 3.58
C ILE A 178 6.14 27.62 2.09
N HIS A 179 5.37 26.80 1.40
CA HIS A 179 5.32 26.73 -0.05
C HIS A 179 3.89 26.80 -0.56
N VAL A 180 3.62 27.67 -1.53
CA VAL A 180 2.28 27.81 -2.12
C VAL A 180 2.32 27.42 -3.59
N SER A 181 1.39 26.56 -4.02
CA SER A 181 1.25 26.19 -5.43
C SER A 181 -0.09 26.64 -6.02
N LEU A 182 -0.02 27.29 -7.18
CA LEU A 182 -1.19 27.75 -7.93
C LEU A 182 -1.89 26.60 -8.65
N ALA A 183 -1.12 25.64 -9.16
CA ALA A 183 -1.64 24.54 -9.96
C ALA A 183 -2.62 23.65 -9.18
N ASN A 184 -2.34 23.43 -7.90
CA ASN A 184 -3.17 22.67 -6.97
C ASN A 184 -4.05 23.57 -6.08
N SER A 185 -3.86 24.90 -6.12
CA SER A 185 -4.56 25.84 -5.22
C SER A 185 -4.38 25.49 -3.74
N THR A 186 -3.19 25.05 -3.35
CA THR A 186 -2.85 24.68 -1.97
C THR A 186 -1.56 25.34 -1.49
N GLY A 187 -1.44 25.54 -0.18
CA GLY A 187 -0.21 25.93 0.51
C GLY A 187 0.20 24.88 1.54
N THR A 188 1.44 24.42 1.44
CA THR A 188 2.08 23.52 2.40
C THR A 188 2.87 24.34 3.41
N VAL A 189 2.64 24.13 4.69
CA VAL A 189 3.30 24.86 5.79
C VAL A 189 3.98 23.86 6.72
N GLU A 190 5.27 24.06 6.96
CA GLU A 190 6.03 23.38 8.01
C GLU A 190 6.11 24.31 9.23
N TYR A 191 5.60 23.84 10.37
CA TYR A 191 5.56 24.60 11.62
C TYR A 191 5.90 23.72 12.83
N ASP A 192 6.29 24.36 13.93
CA ASP A 192 6.50 23.68 15.20
C ASP A 192 5.19 23.70 16.01
N PRO A 193 4.56 22.54 16.31
CA PRO A 193 3.31 22.49 17.07
C PRO A 193 3.49 22.77 18.57
N LEU A 194 4.73 22.93 19.05
CA LEU A 194 5.06 23.13 20.47
C LEU A 194 5.41 24.60 20.81
N LEU A 195 5.35 25.51 19.85
CA LEU A 195 5.56 26.97 19.98
C LEU A 195 4.25 27.73 20.14
#